data_AF-A0AAV8WJ00-F1
#
_entry.id   AF-A0AAV8WJ00-F1
#
_cell.length_a   1.000
_cell.length_b   1.000
_cell.length_c   1.000
_cell.angle_alpha   90.00
_cell.angle_beta   90.00
_cell.angle_gamma   90.00
#
_symmetry.space_group_name_H-M   'P 1'
#
loop_
_entity.id
_entity.type
_entity.pdbx_description
1 polymer ?
#
loop_
_entity_poly.entity_id
_entity_poly.type
_entity_poly.pdbx_seq_one_letter_code
_entity_poly.pdbx_strand_id
1 'polypeptide(L)'
;MERAWYDLVKNYSLSEFYPKEPHAVALTESAECHVLCFLWFAGNKSSLRDVAQKFGIGLTTLFSQNDKVIDYLISIAPTLIKIPTLEVEKRKHCPRI
;
A
#
# COMPACT_ATOMS: atom_id res chain seq x y z
N MET A 1 -2.75 13.90 -12.00
CA MET A 1 -3.08 12.60 -11.37
C MET A 1 -1.90 11.62 -11.48
N GLU A 2 -1.17 11.57 -12.61
CA GLU A 2 0.01 10.70 -12.81
C GLU A 2 1.11 10.81 -11.74
N ARG A 3 1.44 12.02 -11.26
CA ARG A 3 2.56 12.21 -10.31
C ARG A 3 2.38 11.43 -9.00
N ALA A 4 1.15 11.37 -8.47
CA ALA A 4 0.87 10.71 -7.20
C ALA A 4 1.13 9.19 -7.26
N TRP A 5 0.88 8.56 -8.41
CA TRP A 5 1.18 7.15 -8.63
C TRP A 5 2.69 6.89 -8.56
N TYR A 6 3.46 7.66 -9.34
CA TYR A 6 4.92 7.50 -9.38
C TYR A 6 5.56 7.80 -8.03
N ASP A 7 5.08 8.81 -7.31
CA ASP A 7 5.58 9.14 -5.97
C ASP A 7 5.29 8.01 -4.97
N LEU A 8 4.09 7.42 -5.00
CA LEU A 8 3.73 6.30 -4.14
C LEU A 8 4.63 5.08 -4.37
N VAL A 9 4.77 4.66 -5.62
CA VAL A 9 5.61 3.52 -6.01
C VAL A 9 7.06 3.76 -5.62
N LYS A 10 7.58 4.96 -5.92
CA LYS A 10 8.95 5.34 -5.58
C LYS A 10 9.17 5.31 -4.08
N ASN A 11 8.28 5.93 -3.30
CA ASN A 11 8.40 5.95 -1.84
C ASN A 11 8.28 4.54 -1.23
N TYR A 12 7.40 3.70 -1.77
CA TYR A 12 7.31 2.29 -1.36
C TYR A 12 8.61 1.54 -1.66
N SER A 13 9.18 1.69 -2.87
CA SER A 13 10.44 1.02 -3.25
C SER A 13 11.64 1.41 -2.38
N LEU A 14 11.65 2.64 -1.85
CA LEU A 14 12.70 3.13 -0.97
C LEU A 14 12.49 2.71 0.50
N SER A 15 11.26 2.37 0.87
CA SER A 15 10.88 1.99 2.23
C SER A 15 11.57 0.71 2.71
N GLU A 16 11.55 0.48 4.01
CA GLU A 16 12.04 -0.77 4.62
C GLU A 16 11.11 -1.97 4.35
N PHE A 17 9.86 -1.71 3.98
CA PHE A 17 8.85 -2.73 3.71
C PHE A 17 9.07 -3.43 2.37
N TYR A 18 9.74 -2.76 1.42
CA TYR A 18 10.06 -3.36 0.13
C TYR A 18 11.30 -4.27 0.25
N PRO A 19 11.23 -5.55 -0.16
CA PRO A 19 12.38 -6.46 -0.12
C PRO A 19 13.50 -5.97 -1.04
N LYS A 20 14.62 -5.55 -0.46
CA LYS A 20 15.79 -5.01 -1.19
C LYS A 20 16.76 -6.09 -1.67
N GLU A 21 16.74 -7.27 -1.04
CA GLU A 21 17.60 -8.38 -1.41
C GLU A 21 16.77 -9.53 -1.97
N PRO A 22 17.01 -9.96 -3.21
CA PRO A 22 16.45 -11.21 -3.69
C PRO A 22 17.10 -12.34 -2.89
N HIS A 23 16.33 -13.02 -2.04
CA HIS A 23 16.78 -14.27 -1.46
C HIS A 23 16.98 -15.29 -2.58
N ALA A 24 18.23 -15.44 -3.04
CA ALA A 24 18.93 -16.47 -3.82
C ALA A 24 18.23 -17.20 -5.00
N VAL A 25 16.91 -17.20 -5.13
CA VAL A 25 16.13 -18.05 -6.05
C VAL A 25 14.85 -17.35 -6.56
N ALA A 26 14.30 -16.36 -5.86
CA ALA A 26 13.08 -15.67 -6.30
C ALA A 26 13.38 -14.31 -6.92
N LEU A 27 13.05 -14.14 -8.20
CA LEU A 27 12.91 -12.82 -8.81
C LEU A 27 11.94 -12.01 -7.94
N THR A 28 12.43 -10.90 -7.38
CA THR A 28 11.59 -10.02 -6.58
C THR A 28 10.73 -9.22 -7.55
N GLU A 29 9.41 -9.42 -7.49
CA GLU A 29 8.46 -8.63 -8.27
C GLU A 29 8.68 -7.13 -8.03
N SER A 30 8.41 -6.30 -9.04
CA SER A 30 8.65 -4.86 -8.93
C SER A 30 7.78 -4.23 -7.83
N ALA A 31 8.26 -3.12 -7.27
CA ALA A 31 7.49 -2.29 -6.35
C ALA A 31 6.14 -1.86 -6.96
N GLU A 32 6.10 -1.60 -8.28
CA GLU A 32 4.85 -1.34 -9.01
C GLU A 32 3.89 -2.52 -8.93
N CYS A 33 4.38 -3.73 -9.17
CA CYS A 33 3.59 -4.96 -9.14
C CYS A 33 2.95 -5.15 -7.75
N HIS A 34 3.73 -4.99 -6.67
CA HIS A 34 3.22 -5.08 -5.30
C HIS A 34 2.06 -4.11 -5.05
N VAL A 35 2.24 -2.82 -5.38
CA VAL A 35 1.22 -1.79 -5.14
C VAL A 35 -0.01 -2.01 -6.03
N LEU A 36 0.18 -2.40 -7.30
CA LEU A 36 -0.93 -2.70 -8.22
C LEU A 36 -1.76 -3.90 -7.75
N CYS A 37 -1.11 -4.98 -7.30
CA CYS A 37 -1.81 -6.15 -6.78
C CYS A 37 -2.66 -5.80 -5.54
N PHE A 38 -2.11 -5.01 -4.62
CA PHE A 38 -2.85 -4.53 -3.46
C PHE A 38 -4.03 -3.63 -3.87
N LEU A 39 -3.80 -2.64 -4.74
CA LEU A 39 -4.86 -1.73 -5.20
C LEU A 39 -5.96 -2.47 -5.95
N TRP A 40 -5.60 -3.48 -6.74
CA TRP A 40 -6.59 -4.30 -7.43
C TRP A 40 -7.41 -5.11 -6.44
N PHE A 41 -6.76 -5.74 -5.46
CA PHE A 41 -7.42 -6.48 -4.38
C PHE A 41 -8.40 -5.59 -3.60
N ALA A 42 -7.92 -4.45 -3.07
CA ALA A 42 -8.71 -3.55 -2.24
C ALA A 42 -9.78 -2.79 -3.03
N GLY A 43 -9.44 -2.30 -4.22
CA GLY A 43 -10.33 -1.50 -5.07
C GLY A 43 -11.49 -2.32 -5.64
N ASN A 44 -11.22 -3.56 -6.09
CA ASN A 44 -12.24 -4.42 -6.72
C ASN A 44 -12.89 -5.39 -5.75
N LYS A 45 -12.52 -5.37 -4.45
CA LYS A 45 -12.93 -6.37 -3.44
C LYS A 45 -12.77 -7.81 -3.94
N SER A 46 -11.71 -8.07 -4.71
CA SER A 46 -11.44 -9.37 -5.33
C SER A 46 -10.80 -10.32 -4.32
N SER A 47 -10.85 -11.63 -4.59
CA SER A 47 -10.11 -12.58 -3.76
C SER A 47 -8.62 -12.53 -4.08
N LEU A 48 -7.76 -12.85 -3.10
CA LEU A 48 -6.31 -12.97 -3.35
C LEU A 48 -6.02 -14.03 -4.42
N ARG A 49 -6.85 -15.07 -4.54
CA ARG A 49 -6.71 -16.10 -5.57
C ARG A 49 -6.92 -15.52 -6.98
N ASP A 50 -7.94 -14.67 -7.16
CA ASP A 50 -8.22 -14.06 -8.45
C ASP A 50 -7.10 -13.10 -8.86
N VAL A 51 -6.57 -12.34 -7.89
CA VAL A 51 -5.43 -11.43 -8.13
C VAL A 51 -4.17 -12.23 -8.44
N ALA A 52 -3.86 -13.27 -7.67
CA ALA A 52 -2.73 -14.16 -7.94
C ALA A 52 -2.78 -14.73 -9.36
N GLN A 53 -3.95 -15.21 -9.79
CA GLN A 53 -4.13 -15.74 -11.14
C GLN A 53 -3.99 -14.66 -12.22
N LYS A 54 -4.51 -13.44 -11.99
CA LYS A 54 -4.43 -12.33 -12.95
C LYS A 54 -3.01 -11.81 -13.16
N PHE A 55 -2.24 -11.73 -12.09
CA PHE A 55 -0.87 -11.20 -12.12
C PHE A 55 0.19 -12.31 -12.29
N GLY A 56 -0.21 -13.58 -12.30
CA GLY A 56 0.71 -14.71 -12.46
C GLY A 56 1.61 -14.95 -11.23
N ILE A 57 1.18 -14.51 -10.05
CA ILE A 57 1.95 -14.56 -8.81
C ILE A 57 1.48 -15.73 -7.95
N GLY A 58 2.39 -16.40 -7.25
CA GLY A 58 2.03 -17.40 -6.26
C GLY A 58 1.19 -16.82 -5.12
N LEU A 59 0.13 -17.51 -4.68
CA LEU A 59 -0.80 -16.99 -3.67
C LEU A 59 -0.10 -16.58 -2.36
N THR A 60 0.88 -17.38 -1.91
CA THR A 60 1.67 -17.09 -0.70
C THR A 60 2.56 -15.86 -0.90
N THR A 61 3.16 -15.71 -2.08
CA THR A 61 3.97 -14.54 -2.44
C THR A 61 3.11 -13.29 -2.43
N LEU A 62 1.94 -13.33 -3.10
CA LEU A 62 0.99 -12.22 -3.13
C LEU A 62 0.51 -11.82 -1.73
N PHE A 63 0.21 -12.81 -0.87
CA PHE A 63 -0.18 -12.54 0.52
C PHE A 63 0.92 -11.77 1.26
N SER A 64 2.16 -12.25 1.20
CA SER A 64 3.30 -11.57 1.85
C SER A 64 3.58 -10.18 1.26
N GLN A 65 3.41 -10.01 -0.05
CA GLN A 65 3.55 -8.71 -0.71
C GLN A 65 2.48 -7.73 -0.23
N ASN A 66 1.22 -8.17 -0.18
CA ASN A 66 0.12 -7.34 0.29
C ASN A 66 0.29 -6.92 1.75
N ASP A 67 0.72 -7.82 2.63
CA ASP A 67 1.01 -7.48 4.03
C ASP A 67 2.05 -6.35 4.12
N LYS A 68 3.15 -6.45 3.37
CA LYS A 68 4.19 -5.41 3.31
C LYS A 68 3.68 -4.07 2.78
N VAL A 69 2.80 -4.10 1.76
CA VAL A 69 2.18 -2.87 1.24
C VAL A 69 1.24 -2.27 2.29
N ILE A 70 0.46 -3.09 2.99
CA ILE A 70 -0.44 -2.63 4.06
C ILE A 70 0.37 -1.99 5.19
N ASP A 71 1.43 -2.63 5.67
CA ASP A 71 2.30 -2.09 6.72
C ASP A 71 2.88 -0.74 6.33
N TYR A 72 3.35 -0.61 5.08
CA TYR A 72 3.78 0.66 4.53
C TYR A 72 2.67 1.71 4.55
N LEU A 73 1.47 1.38 4.05
CA LEU A 73 0.35 2.31 4.03
C LEU A 73 -0.09 2.75 5.43
N ILE A 74 -0.06 1.84 6.41
CA ILE A 74 -0.33 2.14 7.82
C ILE A 74 0.75 3.08 8.37
N SER A 75 2.02 2.88 8.03
CA SER A 75 3.11 3.76 8.49
C SER A 75 2.97 5.21 8.01
N ILE A 76 2.48 5.41 6.77
CA ILE A 76 2.29 6.75 6.20
C ILE A 76 0.93 7.36 6.59
N ALA A 77 -0.05 6.55 6.98
CA ALA A 77 -1.42 7.01 7.26
C ALA A 77 -1.48 8.15 8.31
N PRO A 78 -0.74 8.13 9.44
CA PRO A 78 -0.76 9.24 10.40
C PRO A 78 -0.24 10.57 9.84
N THR A 79 0.66 10.52 8.85
CA THR A 79 1.23 11.72 8.23
C THR A 79 0.25 12.39 7.27
N LEU A 80 -0.57 11.58 6.60
CA LEU A 80 -1.53 12.01 5.58
C LEU A 80 -2.92 12.27 6.15
N ILE A 81 -3.38 11.43 7.08
CA ILE A 81 -4.69 11.48 7.70
C ILE A 81 -4.53 12.06 9.11
N LYS A 82 -4.49 13.39 9.20
CA LYS A 82 -4.54 14.09 10.48
C LYS A 82 -5.96 14.10 11.01
N ILE A 83 -6.30 13.12 11.83
CA ILE A 83 -7.51 13.19 12.63
C ILE A 83 -7.25 14.20 13.75
N PRO A 84 -8.03 15.29 13.86
CA PRO A 84 -7.86 16.25 14.94
C PRO A 84 -8.12 15.55 16.29
N THR A 85 -7.04 15.30 17.03
CA THR A 85 -7.10 14.61 18.32
C THR A 85 -7.41 15.57 19.46
N LEU A 86 -7.08 16.85 19.30
CA LEU A 86 -7.36 17.89 20.29
C LEU A 86 -8.77 18.47 20.09
N GLU A 87 -9.54 18.56 21.17
CA GLU A 87 -10.88 19.19 21.19
C GLU A 87 -10.88 20.61 20.62
N VAL A 88 -9.77 21.32 20.73
CA VAL A 88 -9.57 22.68 20.20
C VAL A 88 -9.51 22.69 18.66
N GLU A 89 -8.97 21.65 18.04
CA GLU A 89 -8.90 21.51 16.58
C GLU A 89 -10.24 21.06 15.99
N LYS A 90 -10.98 20.21 16.72
CA LYS A 90 -12.35 19.80 16.35
C LYS A 90 -13.31 20.99 16.26
N ARG A 91 -13.20 21.96 17.18
CA ARG A 91 -14.03 23.18 17.18
C ARG A 91 -13.78 24.12 16.01
N LYS A 92 -12.58 24.10 15.40
CA LYS A 92 -12.27 24.93 14.23
C LYS A 92 -12.82 24.35 12.93
N HIS A 93 -13.04 23.03 12.88
CA HIS A 93 -13.46 22.34 11.66
C HIS A 93 -14.98 22.14 11.55
N CYS A 94 -15.72 22.25 12.66
CA CYS A 94 -17.18 22.14 12.66
C CYS A 94 -17.82 23.48 13.06
N PRO A 95 -18.37 24.27 12.12
CA PRO A 95 -19.21 25.41 12.46
C PRO A 95 -20.49 24.88 13.13
N ARG A 96 -20.79 25.38 14.32
CA ARG A 96 -22.06 25.08 15.01
C ARG A 96 -23.22 25.67 14.18
N ILE A 97 -23.98 24.79 13.53
CA ILE A 97 -25.35 25.04 13.04
C ILE A 97 -26.32 25.07 14.21
#